data_AF-A0A7M2XU70-F1
#
_entry.id   AF-A0A7M2XU70-F1
#
_cell.length_a   1.000
_cell.length_b   1.000
_cell.length_c   1.000
_cell.angle_alpha   90.00
_cell.angle_beta   90.00
_cell.angle_gamma   90.00
#
_symmetry.space_group_name_H-M   'P 1'
#
loop_
_entity.id
_entity.type
_entity.pdbx_description
1 polymer ?
#
loop_
_entity_poly.entity_id
_entity_poly.type
_entity_poly.pdbx_seq_one_letter_code
_entity_poly.pdbx_strand_id
1 'polypeptide(L)'
;MWPVAVVAGVALFVAGCGGSADGPEADSGATSTTTSAAASTTPSTTVAASTTEEATPSTTEPAPEPETSPEEPAPLAQVEYQRNESYYFSSPDGTFECGIVRLPTRTEAGCEGPTDPIPPRPEDCMVNWGLGIRVQDSGEGEFVCSGGPVYLSPDGASPVLPPGSSLSQLGYTCATTAADVTCTNDATGHGFRVAAGSNETF
;
A
#
# COMPACT_ATOMS: atom_id res chain seq x y z
N MET A 1 8.61 -23.03 -52.18
CA MET A 1 7.76 -24.24 -52.33
C MET A 1 6.66 -24.16 -51.28
N TRP A 2 5.42 -24.15 -51.76
CA TRP A 2 4.15 -24.10 -51.01
C TRP A 2 3.89 -25.48 -50.32
N PRO A 3 2.91 -25.63 -49.39
CA PRO A 3 1.53 -25.24 -49.64
C PRO A 3 0.83 -24.38 -48.58
N VAL A 4 -0.06 -23.57 -49.14
CA VAL A 4 -1.21 -22.89 -48.57
C VAL A 4 -2.32 -23.90 -48.25
N ALA A 5 -3.07 -23.63 -47.18
CA ALA A 5 -4.41 -24.17 -46.96
C ALA A 5 -5.38 -22.99 -46.79
N VAL A 6 -6.47 -23.04 -47.57
CA VAL A 6 -7.58 -22.07 -47.66
C VAL A 6 -8.86 -22.77 -47.17
N VAL A 7 -9.89 -21.94 -46.93
CA VAL A 7 -11.36 -22.18 -46.83
C VAL A 7 -11.85 -22.72 -45.48
N ALA A 8 -12.95 -22.26 -44.84
CA ALA A 8 -14.11 -21.41 -45.14
C ALA A 8 -14.60 -20.82 -43.78
N GLY A 9 -15.25 -19.65 -43.61
CA GLY A 9 -16.27 -19.00 -44.41
C GLY A 9 -17.68 -19.34 -43.90
N VAL A 10 -18.19 -18.66 -42.86
CA VAL A 10 -19.65 -18.48 -42.62
C VAL A 10 -19.89 -17.07 -42.06
N ALA A 11 -20.81 -16.35 -42.71
CA ALA A 11 -21.24 -15.01 -42.36
C ALA A 11 -22.74 -15.00 -42.00
N LEU A 12 -23.09 -14.02 -41.16
CA LEU A 12 -24.37 -13.30 -41.02
C LEU A 12 -25.59 -13.99 -40.38
N PHE A 13 -26.11 -13.36 -39.31
CA PHE A 13 -27.47 -12.80 -39.29
C PHE A 13 -27.50 -11.49 -38.47
N VAL A 14 -28.33 -10.55 -38.93
CA VAL A 14 -28.54 -9.17 -38.44
C VAL A 14 -30.00 -9.01 -37.94
N ALA A 15 -30.24 -7.97 -37.13
CA ALA A 15 -31.52 -7.35 -36.71
C ALA A 15 -32.15 -7.90 -35.41
N GLY A 16 -32.71 -7.13 -34.46
CA GLY A 16 -32.99 -5.69 -34.35
C GLY A 16 -34.20 -5.46 -33.39
N CYS A 17 -34.30 -4.26 -32.79
CA CYS A 17 -35.38 -3.65 -31.97
C CYS A 17 -35.57 -4.19 -30.53
N GLY A 18 -35.81 -3.39 -29.49
CA GLY A 18 -36.11 -1.97 -29.33
C GLY A 18 -36.90 -1.78 -28.02
N GLY A 19 -36.72 -0.67 -27.30
CA GLY A 19 -37.50 -0.38 -26.09
C GLY A 19 -37.00 0.83 -25.30
N SER A 20 -37.39 2.03 -25.73
CA SER A 20 -37.28 3.27 -24.95
C SER A 20 -38.34 3.29 -23.83
N ALA A 21 -37.96 3.81 -22.66
CA ALA A 21 -38.90 4.41 -21.72
C ALA A 21 -38.24 5.64 -21.10
N ASP A 22 -38.61 6.80 -21.63
CA ASP A 22 -38.49 8.11 -20.99
C ASP A 22 -39.33 8.14 -19.70
N GLY A 23 -38.80 8.81 -18.68
CA GLY A 23 -39.57 9.25 -17.53
C GLY A 23 -38.74 10.05 -16.54
N PRO A 24 -38.69 11.39 -16.66
CA PRO A 24 -38.30 12.26 -15.58
C PRO A 24 -39.55 12.71 -14.83
N GLU A 25 -39.77 12.21 -13.63
CA GLU A 25 -40.69 12.84 -12.69
C GLU A 25 -39.87 13.53 -11.61
N ALA A 26 -39.80 14.85 -11.77
CA ALA A 26 -39.48 15.77 -10.70
C ALA A 26 -40.57 15.67 -9.63
N ASP A 27 -40.18 15.42 -8.37
CA ASP A 27 -40.97 15.87 -7.24
C ASP A 27 -40.16 16.87 -6.43
N SER A 28 -40.63 18.11 -6.49
CA SER A 28 -40.23 19.20 -5.63
C SER A 28 -40.95 19.03 -4.28
N GLY A 29 -40.27 18.44 -3.31
CA GLY A 29 -40.71 18.37 -1.92
C GLY A 29 -40.01 19.43 -1.07
N ALA A 30 -40.81 20.34 -0.52
CA ALA A 30 -40.42 21.59 0.12
C ALA A 30 -39.55 21.50 1.40
N THR A 31 -38.85 22.60 1.61
CA THR A 31 -38.33 23.17 2.87
C THR A 31 -39.09 22.76 4.15
N SER A 32 -38.35 22.41 5.20
CA SER A 32 -38.64 22.85 6.58
C SER A 32 -37.41 22.74 7.49
N THR A 33 -36.96 23.92 7.90
CA THR A 33 -36.16 24.26 9.09
C THR A 33 -36.66 23.60 10.37
N THR A 34 -35.74 23.04 11.18
CA THR A 34 -35.89 22.92 12.65
C THR A 34 -34.48 22.82 13.26
N THR A 35 -33.91 23.89 13.80
CA THR A 35 -33.96 24.33 15.21
C THR A 35 -32.79 23.81 16.06
N SER A 36 -31.94 24.79 16.36
CA SER A 36 -31.02 24.98 17.49
C SER A 36 -31.34 24.24 18.80
N ALA A 37 -30.31 23.73 19.47
CA ALA A 37 -30.24 23.72 20.93
C ALA A 37 -28.77 23.72 21.40
N ALA A 38 -28.32 24.89 21.85
CA ALA A 38 -27.17 25.05 22.72
C ALA A 38 -27.61 24.90 24.19
N ALA A 39 -26.78 24.26 25.01
CA ALA A 39 -26.70 24.41 26.47
C ALA A 39 -25.31 23.91 26.90
N SER A 40 -24.34 24.76 27.25
CA SER A 40 -24.16 25.47 28.55
C SER A 40 -24.42 24.60 29.77
N THR A 41 -23.35 24.24 30.51
CA THR A 41 -23.12 24.62 31.92
C THR A 41 -21.82 24.02 32.47
N THR A 42 -20.91 24.88 32.94
CA THR A 42 -19.85 24.65 33.95
C THR A 42 -20.44 24.20 35.30
N PRO A 43 -19.72 23.45 36.16
CA PRO A 43 -18.85 24.03 37.20
C PRO A 43 -17.60 23.13 37.46
N SER A 44 -16.67 23.28 38.41
CA SER A 44 -16.54 24.09 39.62
C SER A 44 -15.05 24.11 40.01
N THR A 45 -14.59 25.24 40.53
CA THR A 45 -13.32 25.40 41.24
C THR A 45 -13.37 24.66 42.58
N THR A 46 -12.31 23.89 42.92
CA THR A 46 -11.99 23.54 44.32
C THR A 46 -10.50 23.72 44.55
N VAL A 47 -10.19 24.46 45.61
CA VAL A 47 -8.87 24.93 46.05
C VAL A 47 -8.29 23.98 47.10
N ALA A 48 -6.99 23.71 46.96
CA ALA A 48 -5.95 23.36 47.94
C ALA A 48 -6.16 22.26 48.99
N ALA A 49 -5.19 21.34 49.03
CA ALA A 49 -4.60 20.86 50.28
C ALA A 49 -3.08 20.68 50.08
N SER A 50 -2.29 21.44 50.85
CA SER A 50 -0.87 21.19 51.04
C SER A 50 -0.71 20.10 52.08
N THR A 51 -0.01 19.02 51.71
CA THR A 51 0.50 18.03 52.66
C THR A 51 2.01 18.03 52.53
N THR A 52 2.68 18.55 53.55
CA THR A 52 4.07 18.24 53.86
C THR A 52 4.09 16.82 54.40
N GLU A 53 4.68 15.89 53.65
CA GLU A 53 5.00 14.56 54.16
C GLU A 53 6.51 14.36 54.19
N GLU A 54 6.90 13.77 55.31
CA GLU A 54 8.19 13.64 55.92
C GLU A 54 9.12 12.73 55.09
N ALA A 55 10.36 13.17 54.92
CA ALA A 55 11.39 12.41 54.20
C ALA A 55 11.68 11.08 54.91
N THR A 56 11.14 9.99 54.36
CA THR A 56 11.57 8.63 54.68
C THR A 56 12.78 8.30 53.79
N PRO A 57 13.90 7.78 54.33
CA PRO A 57 15.05 7.42 53.51
C PRO A 57 14.69 6.27 52.58
N SER A 58 14.52 6.57 51.29
CA SER A 58 14.55 5.54 50.25
C SER A 58 15.96 4.99 50.17
N THR A 59 16.12 3.76 50.65
CA THR A 59 17.15 2.85 50.18
C THR A 59 17.15 2.92 48.65
N THR A 60 18.24 3.45 48.09
CA THR A 60 18.55 3.35 46.66
C THR A 60 18.75 1.88 46.36
N GLU A 61 17.65 1.20 46.00
CA GLU A 61 17.73 0.07 45.10
C GLU A 61 18.41 0.59 43.84
N PRO A 62 19.52 -0.02 43.38
CA PRO A 62 20.10 0.36 42.11
C PRO A 62 18.98 0.26 41.08
N ALA A 63 18.70 1.39 40.42
CA ALA A 63 17.80 1.41 39.28
C ALA A 63 18.20 0.24 38.37
N PRO A 64 17.24 -0.58 37.90
CA PRO A 64 17.58 -1.57 36.88
C PRO A 64 18.32 -0.79 35.79
N GLU A 65 19.55 -1.23 35.52
CA GLU A 65 20.34 -0.73 34.41
C GLU A 65 19.40 -0.64 33.21
N PRO A 66 19.46 0.43 32.40
CA PRO A 66 18.60 0.52 31.22
C PRO A 66 18.81 -0.77 30.44
N GLU A 67 17.76 -1.60 30.42
CA GLU A 67 17.77 -2.81 29.62
C GLU A 67 18.12 -2.32 28.23
N THR A 68 19.30 -2.73 27.78
CA THR A 68 19.78 -2.45 26.44
C THR A 68 18.78 -3.15 25.54
N SER A 69 17.77 -2.40 25.10
CA SER A 69 16.93 -2.75 23.97
C SER A 69 17.88 -3.22 22.88
N PRO A 70 17.66 -4.39 22.26
CA PRO A 70 18.55 -4.88 21.21
C PRO A 70 18.66 -3.79 20.14
N GLU A 71 19.78 -3.06 20.13
CA GLU A 71 20.10 -2.16 19.04
C GLU A 71 20.35 -3.06 17.84
N GLU A 72 19.40 -2.99 16.92
CA GLU A 72 19.22 -3.81 15.74
C GLU A 72 20.52 -3.99 14.94
N PRO A 73 20.83 -5.19 14.41
CA PRO A 73 21.92 -5.38 13.47
C PRO A 73 21.54 -4.80 12.09
N ALA A 74 21.23 -3.50 12.02
CA ALA A 74 20.74 -2.79 10.85
C ALA A 74 21.70 -2.80 9.63
N PRO A 75 23.04 -2.71 9.76
CA PRO A 75 23.88 -2.51 8.57
C PRO A 75 24.03 -3.78 7.72
N LEU A 76 23.95 -4.98 8.31
CA LEU A 76 24.14 -6.23 7.54
C LEU A 76 22.87 -6.64 6.81
N ALA A 77 21.70 -6.50 7.44
CA ALA A 77 20.41 -6.78 6.80
C ALA A 77 20.17 -5.85 5.60
N GLN A 78 20.56 -4.58 5.69
CA GLN A 78 20.41 -3.63 4.58
C GLN A 78 21.26 -3.99 3.35
N VAL A 79 22.45 -4.55 3.56
CA VAL A 79 23.35 -4.95 2.46
C VAL A 79 22.82 -6.18 1.72
N GLU A 80 22.09 -7.06 2.39
CA GLU A 80 21.52 -8.27 1.79
C GLU A 80 20.57 -7.94 0.63
N TYR A 81 19.69 -6.95 0.82
CA TYR A 81 18.65 -6.57 -0.14
C TYR A 81 19.12 -5.60 -1.22
N GLN A 82 20.29 -4.96 -1.05
CA GLN A 82 20.74 -3.89 -1.94
C GLN A 82 21.30 -4.41 -3.28
N ARG A 83 20.82 -3.91 -4.41
CA ARG A 83 21.39 -4.12 -5.76
C ARG A 83 21.31 -2.83 -6.57
N ASN A 84 22.45 -2.40 -7.14
CA ASN A 84 22.53 -1.20 -8.01
C ASN A 84 21.78 0.02 -7.45
N GLU A 85 22.07 0.39 -6.19
CA GLU A 85 21.44 1.54 -5.49
C GLU A 85 19.93 1.42 -5.25
N SER A 86 19.34 0.26 -5.54
CA SER A 86 17.95 -0.12 -5.23
C SER A 86 17.95 -1.29 -4.26
N TYR A 87 16.77 -1.63 -3.72
CA TYR A 87 16.61 -2.69 -2.74
C TYR A 87 15.49 -3.61 -3.15
N TYR A 88 15.75 -4.92 -3.17
CA TYR A 88 14.83 -5.92 -3.68
C TYR A 88 14.64 -7.05 -2.67
N PHE A 89 13.42 -7.56 -2.57
CA PHE A 89 13.08 -8.69 -1.72
C PHE A 89 11.90 -9.47 -2.29
N SER A 90 11.81 -10.75 -1.95
CA SER A 90 10.63 -11.58 -2.23
C SER A 90 9.74 -11.64 -0.99
N SER A 91 8.43 -11.74 -1.18
CA SER A 91 7.49 -12.00 -0.08
C SER A 91 7.74 -13.38 0.55
N PRO A 92 7.38 -13.59 1.82
CA PRO A 92 7.61 -14.87 2.51
C PRO A 92 7.01 -16.11 1.85
N ASP A 93 5.86 -15.95 1.20
CA ASP A 93 5.16 -17.00 0.47
C ASP A 93 5.65 -17.16 -0.98
N GLY A 94 6.55 -16.28 -1.43
CA GLY A 94 7.09 -16.27 -2.79
C GLY A 94 6.11 -15.78 -3.86
N THR A 95 4.97 -15.19 -3.47
CA THR A 95 3.96 -14.69 -4.40
C THR A 95 4.40 -13.40 -5.09
N PHE A 96 5.12 -12.54 -4.38
CA PHE A 96 5.50 -11.21 -4.86
C PHE A 96 7.02 -11.01 -4.88
N GLU A 97 7.51 -10.43 -5.97
CA GLU A 97 8.82 -9.79 -6.04
C GLU A 97 8.63 -8.29 -5.84
N CYS A 98 9.30 -7.73 -4.84
CA CYS A 98 9.13 -6.35 -4.43
C CYS A 98 10.46 -5.61 -4.44
N GLY A 99 10.37 -4.29 -4.55
CA GLY A 99 11.56 -3.45 -4.44
C GLY A 99 11.25 -2.00 -4.12
N ILE A 100 12.23 -1.36 -3.49
CA ILE A 100 12.35 0.08 -3.36
C ILE A 100 13.42 0.51 -4.35
N VAL A 101 12.98 1.07 -5.48
CA VAL A 101 13.82 1.29 -6.66
C VAL A 101 14.11 2.77 -6.87
N ARG A 102 15.37 3.05 -7.21
CA ARG A 102 15.79 4.38 -7.67
C ARG A 102 15.78 4.40 -9.19
N LEU A 103 14.85 5.15 -9.76
CA LEU A 103 14.75 5.36 -11.21
C LEU A 103 15.36 6.72 -11.59
N PRO A 104 15.69 6.97 -12.86
CA PRO A 104 16.37 8.20 -13.28
C PRO A 104 15.63 9.51 -12.92
N THR A 105 14.30 9.45 -12.76
CA THR A 105 13.46 10.64 -12.53
C THR A 105 12.70 10.62 -11.21
N ARG A 106 12.74 9.51 -10.46
CA ARG A 106 11.90 9.30 -9.27
C ARG A 106 12.40 8.13 -8.43
N THR A 107 11.96 8.07 -7.19
CA THR A 107 12.01 6.86 -6.37
C THR A 107 10.60 6.29 -6.23
N GLU A 108 10.49 4.98 -6.13
CA GLU A 108 9.21 4.32 -5.85
C GLU A 108 9.43 3.00 -5.14
N ALA A 109 8.42 2.58 -4.39
CA ALA A 109 8.31 1.22 -3.87
C ALA A 109 7.20 0.49 -4.60
N GLY A 110 7.38 -0.79 -4.90
CA GLY A 110 6.36 -1.57 -5.57
C GLY A 110 6.59 -3.07 -5.45
N CYS A 111 5.55 -3.81 -5.80
CA CYS A 111 5.53 -5.27 -5.81
C CYS A 111 4.91 -5.77 -7.12
N GLU A 112 5.47 -6.84 -7.64
CA GLU A 112 5.00 -7.57 -8.83
C GLU A 112 4.61 -9.00 -8.47
N GLY A 113 3.43 -9.41 -8.88
CA GLY A 113 2.86 -10.72 -8.58
C GLY A 113 1.36 -10.76 -8.84
N PRO A 114 0.74 -11.96 -8.81
CA PRO A 114 -0.69 -12.11 -8.99
C PRO A 114 -1.45 -11.57 -7.76
N THR A 115 -2.49 -10.77 -8.00
CA THR A 115 -3.44 -10.31 -6.98
C THR A 115 -4.86 -10.32 -7.56
N ASP A 116 -5.86 -10.37 -6.69
CA ASP A 116 -7.28 -10.25 -7.03
C ASP A 116 -7.98 -9.37 -5.98
N PRO A 117 -8.92 -8.48 -6.37
CA PRO A 117 -9.33 -8.17 -7.74
C PRO A 117 -8.33 -7.26 -8.46
N ILE A 118 -8.19 -7.41 -9.78
CA ILE A 118 -7.43 -6.46 -10.60
C ILE A 118 -8.38 -5.34 -11.06
N PRO A 119 -8.06 -4.05 -10.84
CA PRO A 119 -8.91 -2.95 -11.30
C PRO A 119 -8.99 -2.89 -12.84
N PRO A 120 -10.06 -2.29 -13.39
CA PRO A 120 -10.18 -2.10 -14.83
C PRO A 120 -8.94 -1.43 -15.43
N ARG A 121 -8.48 -1.95 -16.58
CA ARG A 121 -7.32 -1.38 -17.27
C ARG A 121 -7.63 0.03 -17.77
N PRO A 122 -6.80 1.03 -17.45
CA PRO A 122 -6.90 2.37 -18.02
C PRO A 122 -6.74 2.37 -19.55
N GLU A 123 -7.42 3.27 -20.26
CA GLU A 123 -7.37 3.35 -21.73
C GLU A 123 -6.00 3.76 -22.28
N ASP A 124 -5.23 4.51 -21.49
CA ASP A 124 -3.87 4.95 -21.80
C ASP A 124 -2.82 3.85 -21.57
N CYS A 125 -3.20 2.75 -20.92
CA CYS A 125 -2.31 1.60 -20.74
C CYS A 125 -2.33 0.67 -21.96
N MET A 126 -1.35 0.86 -22.85
CA MET A 126 -1.19 0.05 -24.07
C MET A 126 -0.31 -1.21 -23.90
N VAL A 127 0.17 -1.49 -22.69
CA VAL A 127 1.07 -2.61 -22.37
C VAL A 127 0.45 -3.54 -21.30
N ASN A 128 1.27 -4.25 -20.51
CA ASN A 128 0.75 -5.15 -19.49
C ASN A 128 0.19 -4.34 -18.31
N TRP A 129 -0.87 -4.88 -17.71
CA TRP A 129 -1.63 -4.26 -16.62
C TRP A 129 -1.97 -5.32 -15.57
N GLY A 130 -2.05 -4.91 -14.31
CA GLY A 130 -2.60 -5.72 -13.23
C GLY A 130 -1.62 -6.69 -12.58
N LEU A 131 -0.34 -6.64 -12.95
CA LEU A 131 0.70 -7.51 -12.38
C LEU A 131 1.65 -6.78 -11.42
N GLY A 132 1.48 -5.47 -11.25
CA GLY A 132 2.28 -4.69 -10.33
C GLY A 132 1.46 -3.59 -9.68
N ILE A 133 1.84 -3.23 -8.47
CA ILE A 133 1.30 -2.14 -7.67
C ILE A 133 2.47 -1.34 -7.09
N ARG A 134 2.35 -0.01 -7.03
CA ARG A 134 3.44 0.88 -6.62
C ARG A 134 2.95 2.08 -5.84
N VAL A 135 3.87 2.73 -5.16
CA VAL A 135 3.74 4.09 -4.64
C VAL A 135 4.97 4.90 -5.02
N GLN A 136 4.76 6.09 -5.59
CA GLN A 136 5.82 6.98 -6.07
C GLN A 136 6.15 8.05 -5.01
N ASP A 137 7.02 9.02 -5.36
CA ASP A 137 7.37 10.16 -4.49
C ASP A 137 6.16 11.04 -4.14
N SER A 138 5.12 11.01 -4.98
CA SER A 138 3.86 11.75 -4.82
C SER A 138 2.68 10.97 -5.38
N GLY A 139 1.49 11.22 -4.83
CA GLY A 139 0.26 10.54 -5.22
C GLY A 139 -0.01 9.28 -4.38
N GLU A 140 -1.21 8.75 -4.55
CA GLU A 140 -1.66 7.51 -3.90
C GLU A 140 -0.96 6.28 -4.51
N GLY A 141 -1.07 5.13 -3.84
CA GLY A 141 -0.71 3.85 -4.46
C GLY A 141 -1.51 3.60 -5.74
N GLU A 142 -0.90 2.96 -6.74
CA GLU A 142 -1.54 2.68 -8.02
C GLU A 142 -1.04 1.39 -8.67
N PHE A 143 -1.85 0.82 -9.56
CA PHE A 143 -1.44 -0.30 -10.39
C PHE A 143 -0.49 0.14 -11.51
N VAL A 144 0.48 -0.71 -11.80
CA VAL A 144 1.53 -0.45 -12.77
C VAL A 144 1.09 -0.86 -14.17
N CYS A 145 1.12 0.11 -15.09
CA CYS A 145 1.16 -0.15 -16.52
C CYS A 145 2.61 -0.27 -16.97
N SER A 146 3.10 -1.50 -17.24
CA SER A 146 4.49 -1.74 -17.66
C SER A 146 4.59 -2.83 -18.72
N GLY A 147 5.58 -2.74 -19.61
CA GLY A 147 5.88 -3.76 -20.62
C GLY A 147 6.80 -4.88 -20.13
N GLY A 148 7.31 -4.79 -18.89
CA GLY A 148 8.24 -5.75 -18.32
C GLY A 148 8.42 -5.54 -16.81
N PRO A 149 9.27 -6.36 -16.17
CA PRO A 149 9.48 -6.30 -14.73
C PRO A 149 10.15 -4.99 -14.30
N VAL A 150 9.68 -4.42 -13.21
CA VAL A 150 10.21 -3.18 -12.59
C VAL A 150 10.85 -3.47 -11.23
N TYR A 151 10.26 -4.38 -10.46
CA TYR A 151 10.62 -4.69 -9.08
C TYR A 151 11.29 -6.07 -8.92
N LEU A 152 11.67 -6.71 -10.02
CA LEU A 152 12.54 -7.88 -9.98
C LEU A 152 14.00 -7.45 -9.85
N SER A 153 14.75 -8.16 -9.01
CA SER A 153 16.19 -7.95 -8.87
C SER A 153 16.92 -8.25 -10.19
N PRO A 154 17.90 -7.40 -10.58
CA PRO A 154 18.65 -7.58 -11.82
C PRO A 154 19.54 -8.83 -11.83
N ASP A 155 19.87 -9.37 -10.65
CA ASP A 155 20.74 -10.53 -10.49
C ASP A 155 19.97 -11.86 -10.34
N GLY A 156 18.63 -11.84 -10.48
CA GLY A 156 17.76 -13.02 -10.37
C GLY A 156 16.86 -12.97 -9.14
N ALA A 157 16.78 -14.08 -8.40
CA ALA A 157 15.89 -14.17 -7.24
C ALA A 157 16.32 -13.21 -6.12
N SER A 158 15.36 -12.47 -5.59
CA SER A 158 15.58 -11.56 -4.46
C SER A 158 15.65 -12.35 -3.13
N PRO A 159 16.39 -11.87 -2.12
CA PRO A 159 16.32 -12.46 -0.78
C PRO A 159 14.92 -12.32 -0.19
N VAL A 160 14.49 -13.28 0.62
CA VAL A 160 13.17 -13.22 1.28
C VAL A 160 13.20 -12.21 2.43
N LEU A 161 12.21 -11.32 2.52
CA LEU A 161 12.01 -10.46 3.69
C LEU A 161 11.09 -11.17 4.70
N PRO A 162 11.58 -11.66 5.85
CA PRO A 162 10.83 -12.58 6.71
C PRO A 162 9.54 -11.98 7.28
N PRO A 163 8.51 -12.80 7.58
CA PRO A 163 7.27 -12.31 8.18
C PRO A 163 7.53 -11.48 9.44
N GLY A 164 6.84 -10.35 9.58
CA GLY A 164 6.98 -9.42 10.69
C GLY A 164 8.22 -8.51 10.59
N SER A 165 8.98 -8.59 9.49
CA SER A 165 10.12 -7.71 9.23
C SER A 165 9.70 -6.53 8.37
N SER A 166 10.56 -5.50 8.37
CA SER A 166 10.42 -4.35 7.48
C SER A 166 11.75 -4.00 6.84
N LEU A 167 11.68 -3.41 5.65
CA LEU A 167 12.78 -2.83 4.93
C LEU A 167 12.46 -1.37 4.67
N SER A 168 13.14 -0.48 5.40
CA SER A 168 13.02 0.96 5.23
C SER A 168 14.23 1.50 4.50
N GLN A 169 14.04 1.97 3.27
CA GLN A 169 15.09 2.57 2.45
C GLN A 169 14.53 3.63 1.51
N LEU A 170 15.38 4.59 1.12
CA LEU A 170 15.04 5.63 0.13
C LEU A 170 13.74 6.43 0.42
N GLY A 171 13.31 6.53 1.69
CA GLY A 171 12.07 7.21 2.08
C GLY A 171 10.80 6.37 1.94
N TYR A 172 10.96 5.05 1.81
CA TYR A 172 9.86 4.10 1.78
C TYR A 172 10.09 3.02 2.84
N THR A 173 9.00 2.53 3.40
CA THR A 173 8.98 1.39 4.30
C THR A 173 8.11 0.29 3.72
N CYS A 174 8.69 -0.87 3.46
CA CYS A 174 7.97 -2.07 3.09
C CYS A 174 8.00 -3.09 4.23
N ALA A 175 6.84 -3.55 4.68
CA ALA A 175 6.69 -4.56 5.72
C ALA A 175 6.00 -5.81 5.16
N THR A 176 6.39 -6.98 5.66
CA THR A 176 5.80 -8.26 5.25
C THR A 176 5.09 -8.94 6.39
N THR A 177 3.97 -9.60 6.08
CA THR A 177 3.41 -10.67 6.91
C THR A 177 3.65 -12.01 6.24
N ALA A 178 3.04 -13.09 6.74
CA ALA A 178 3.15 -14.39 6.10
C ALA A 178 2.53 -14.45 4.69
N ALA A 179 1.62 -13.53 4.34
CA ALA A 179 0.82 -13.61 3.11
C ALA A 179 0.61 -12.26 2.40
N ASP A 180 1.08 -11.16 2.98
CA ASP A 180 0.94 -9.84 2.38
C ASP A 180 2.21 -9.00 2.49
N VAL A 181 2.29 -8.00 1.63
CA VAL A 181 3.30 -6.95 1.65
C VAL A 181 2.59 -5.60 1.71
N THR A 182 3.05 -4.72 2.58
CA THR A 182 2.60 -3.33 2.66
C THR A 182 3.78 -2.42 2.41
N CYS A 183 3.70 -1.51 1.44
CA CYS A 183 4.73 -0.50 1.20
C CYS A 183 4.13 0.89 1.31
N THR A 184 4.83 1.77 2.01
CA THR A 184 4.40 3.13 2.30
C THR A 184 5.51 4.12 1.94
N ASN A 185 5.13 5.26 1.36
CA ASN A 185 6.00 6.43 1.25
C ASN A 185 5.98 7.16 2.60
N ASP A 186 7.15 7.23 3.26
CA ASP A 186 7.26 7.73 4.64
C ASP A 186 6.90 9.22 4.75
N ALA A 187 7.05 9.99 3.67
CA ALA A 187 6.80 11.43 3.66
C ALA A 187 5.31 11.77 3.46
N THR A 188 4.59 10.98 2.67
CA THR A 188 3.20 11.25 2.31
C THR A 188 2.20 10.39 3.08
N GLY A 189 2.64 9.24 3.59
CA GLY A 189 1.76 8.24 4.21
C GLY A 189 0.96 7.41 3.18
N HIS A 190 1.07 7.72 1.89
CA HIS A 190 0.46 6.93 0.83
C HIS A 190 1.18 5.61 0.63
N GLY A 191 0.46 4.63 0.12
CA GLY A 191 1.01 3.31 -0.05
C GLY A 191 0.04 2.32 -0.64
N PHE A 192 0.41 1.06 -0.48
CA PHE A 192 -0.44 -0.06 -0.84
C PHE A 192 -0.22 -1.23 0.10
N ARG A 193 -1.22 -2.10 0.17
CA ARG A 193 -1.13 -3.46 0.69
C ARG A 193 -1.51 -4.43 -0.41
N VAL A 194 -0.75 -5.51 -0.58
CA VAL A 194 -0.99 -6.52 -1.62
C VAL A 194 -0.83 -7.94 -1.07
N ALA A 195 -1.74 -8.80 -1.48
CA ALA A 195 -1.78 -10.23 -1.24
C ALA A 195 -2.39 -10.93 -2.48
N ALA A 196 -2.27 -12.25 -2.56
CA ALA A 196 -2.81 -13.01 -3.71
C ALA A 196 -4.32 -12.79 -3.93
N GLY A 197 -5.09 -12.59 -2.86
CA GLY A 197 -6.55 -12.41 -2.91
C GLY A 197 -7.06 -11.08 -2.37
N SER A 198 -6.19 -10.09 -2.19
CA SER A 198 -6.60 -8.73 -1.83
C SER A 198 -5.54 -7.70 -2.20
N ASN A 199 -5.96 -6.51 -2.60
CA ASN A 199 -5.10 -5.35 -2.72
C ASN A 199 -5.86 -4.07 -2.31
N GLU A 200 -5.12 -3.09 -1.82
CA GLU A 200 -5.62 -1.80 -1.38
C GLU A 200 -4.55 -0.73 -1.60
N THR A 201 -4.98 0.48 -1.97
CA THR A 201 -4.14 1.68 -2.08
C THR A 201 -4.67 2.73 -1.12
N PHE A 202 -3.78 3.50 -0.51
CA PHE A 202 -4.11 4.56 0.45
C PHE A 202 -3.15 5.74 0.35
#